data_AF-A0A0E3JCL5-F1
#
_entry.id   AF-A0A0E3JCL5-F1
#
_cell.length_a   1.000
_cell.length_b   1.000
_cell.length_c   1.000
_cell.angle_alpha   90.00
_cell.angle_beta   90.00
_cell.angle_gamma   90.00
#
_symmetry.space_group_name_H-M   'P 1'
#
loop_
_entity.id
_entity.type
_entity.pdbx_description
1 polymer ?
#
loop_
_entity_poly.entity_id
_entity_poly.type
_entity_poly.pdbx_seq_one_letter_code
_entity_poly.pdbx_strand_id
1 'polypeptide(L)'
;MFSLMLSIFPIVFLVCCKAMPNFPCCPGSQQVVAVMSNYIGTFTSEDKSTVCSTAKNTVEGIKSELSSRVGCPSGGEAQIVNEIDRQLTNIAKMKINYEDECPYNLGFARAMFDLAAAAAGHAGNGTEWQTMKGQFEQESQAIKAIGQEMNIEVTDVHIGHPSKGFSAHQNVPSPSHVIANPGQQSSVDHGKEDTPLSSDFDF
;
A
#
# COMPACT_ATOMS: atom_id res chain seq x y z
N MET A 1 5.58 46.54 23.25
CA MET A 1 4.84 45.37 23.77
C MET A 1 4.27 44.66 22.56
N PHE A 2 4.97 43.65 22.04
CA PHE A 2 4.49 42.84 20.91
C PHE A 2 3.73 41.65 21.46
N SER A 3 2.43 41.61 21.19
CA SER A 3 1.55 40.51 21.57
C SER A 3 1.79 39.34 20.60
N LEU A 4 2.53 38.33 21.03
CA LEU A 4 2.66 37.05 20.34
C LEU A 4 1.35 36.28 20.49
N MET A 5 0.44 36.44 19.53
CA MET A 5 -0.66 35.48 19.33
C MET A 5 -0.05 34.22 18.73
N LEU A 6 0.35 33.27 19.59
CA LEU A 6 0.62 31.89 19.22
C LEU A 6 -0.68 31.30 18.67
N SER A 7 -0.86 31.36 17.35
CA SER A 7 -1.86 30.56 16.64
C SER A 7 -1.50 29.09 16.84
N ILE A 8 -2.22 28.45 17.75
CA ILE A 8 -2.20 27.00 17.93
C ILE A 8 -2.93 26.42 16.73
N PHE A 9 -2.20 26.27 15.62
CA PHE A 9 -2.62 25.35 14.57
C PHE A 9 -2.59 23.96 15.20
N PRO A 10 -3.68 23.17 15.15
CA PRO A 10 -3.58 21.76 15.41
C PRO A 10 -2.73 21.20 14.26
N ILE A 11 -1.41 21.14 14.47
CA ILE A 11 -0.57 20.19 13.77
C ILE A 11 -1.17 18.86 14.19
N VAL A 12 -2.05 18.33 13.34
CA VAL A 12 -2.51 16.96 13.43
C VAL A 12 -1.25 16.13 13.21
N PHE A 13 -0.52 15.92 14.30
CA PHE A 13 0.36 14.79 14.42
C PHE A 13 -0.54 13.59 14.18
N LEU A 14 -0.55 13.11 12.93
CA LEU A 14 -0.77 11.71 12.61
C LEU A 14 0.33 10.96 13.38
N VAL A 15 0.10 10.80 14.69
CA VAL A 15 0.96 10.07 15.61
C VAL A 15 1.13 8.72 14.97
N CYS A 16 2.35 8.50 14.50
CA CYS A 16 2.80 7.36 13.73
C CYS A 16 2.08 6.09 14.17
N CYS A 17 1.47 5.38 13.22
CA CYS A 17 1.52 3.92 13.29
C CYS A 17 2.99 3.57 13.46
N LYS A 18 3.37 3.15 14.68
CA LYS A 18 4.70 2.57 14.91
C LYS A 18 4.78 1.46 13.88
N ALA A 19 5.66 1.61 12.89
CA ALA A 19 5.98 0.54 11.96
C ALA A 19 6.24 -0.68 12.83
N MET A 20 5.34 -1.66 12.77
CA MET A 20 5.61 -2.95 13.36
C MET A 20 6.83 -3.49 12.60
N PRO A 21 7.75 -4.26 13.20
CA PRO A 21 8.97 -4.69 12.50
C PRO A 21 8.72 -5.34 11.11
N ASN A 22 7.48 -5.80 10.85
CA ASN A 22 7.06 -6.48 9.63
C ASN A 22 5.85 -5.81 8.92
N PHE A 23 5.57 -4.52 9.14
CA PHE A 23 4.53 -3.80 8.37
C PHE A 23 4.97 -2.36 8.04
N PRO A 24 4.70 -1.84 6.82
CA PRO A 24 5.10 -0.49 6.43
C PRO A 24 4.53 0.61 7.34
N CYS A 25 5.25 1.72 7.46
CA CYS A 25 4.70 2.95 8.03
C CYS A 25 3.55 3.50 7.18
N CYS A 26 2.84 4.55 7.62
CA CYS A 26 1.70 5.09 6.87
C CYS A 26 2.08 5.57 5.45
N PRO A 27 3.17 6.35 5.23
CA PRO A 27 3.62 6.67 3.87
C PRO A 27 3.95 5.43 3.05
N GLY A 28 4.65 4.45 3.65
CA GLY A 28 4.95 3.15 3.04
C GLY A 28 3.72 2.40 2.59
N SER A 29 2.69 2.36 3.43
CA SER A 29 1.41 1.71 3.13
C SER A 29 0.69 2.38 1.96
N GLN A 30 0.71 3.72 1.91
CA GLN A 30 0.16 4.50 0.81
C GLN A 30 0.91 4.24 -0.50
N GLN A 31 2.23 4.15 -0.46
CA GLN A 31 3.06 3.85 -1.63
C GLN A 31 2.79 2.43 -2.14
N VAL A 32 2.68 1.43 -1.25
CA VAL A 32 2.29 0.08 -1.64
C VAL A 32 0.92 0.07 -2.32
N VAL A 33 -0.08 0.72 -1.72
CA VAL A 33 -1.42 0.83 -2.33
C VAL A 33 -1.35 1.47 -3.71
N ALA A 34 -0.62 2.58 -3.85
CA ALA A 34 -0.49 3.29 -5.11
C ALA A 34 0.19 2.44 -6.19
N VAL A 35 1.32 1.82 -5.87
CA VAL A 35 2.05 0.93 -6.80
C VAL A 35 1.16 -0.25 -7.20
N MET A 36 0.56 -0.94 -6.23
CA MET A 36 -0.23 -2.15 -6.50
C MET A 36 -1.52 -1.86 -7.27
N SER A 37 -2.07 -0.64 -7.18
CA SER A 37 -3.24 -0.24 -7.97
C SER A 37 -3.00 -0.32 -9.49
N ASN A 38 -1.75 -0.15 -9.94
CA ASN A 38 -1.38 -0.24 -11.36
C ASN A 38 -1.42 -1.68 -11.89
N TYR A 39 -1.40 -2.68 -11.02
CA TYR A 39 -1.32 -4.09 -11.39
C TYR A 39 -2.66 -4.83 -11.21
N ILE A 40 -3.74 -4.13 -10.83
CA ILE A 40 -5.08 -4.72 -10.79
C ILE A 40 -5.50 -5.15 -12.20
N GLY A 41 -6.02 -6.36 -12.35
CA GLY A 41 -6.41 -7.00 -13.60
C GLY A 41 -5.27 -7.68 -14.35
N THR A 42 -4.07 -7.76 -13.77
CA THR A 42 -2.88 -8.31 -14.45
C THR A 42 -2.89 -9.84 -14.50
N PHE A 43 -3.39 -10.51 -13.46
CA PHE A 43 -3.30 -11.96 -13.35
C PHE A 43 -4.59 -12.65 -13.77
N THR A 44 -4.65 -13.03 -15.05
CA THR A 44 -5.73 -13.82 -15.65
C THR A 44 -5.26 -15.25 -15.95
N SER A 45 -6.21 -16.17 -16.19
CA SER A 45 -5.87 -17.53 -16.62
C SER A 45 -5.37 -17.49 -18.07
N GLU A 46 -4.08 -17.76 -18.26
CA GLU A 46 -3.38 -17.83 -19.54
C GLU A 46 -2.47 -19.07 -19.56
N ASP A 47 -1.62 -19.25 -20.57
CA ASP A 47 -0.64 -20.33 -20.55
C ASP A 47 0.48 -20.06 -19.53
N LYS A 48 1.15 -21.13 -19.08
CA LYS A 48 2.20 -21.06 -18.05
C LYS A 48 3.33 -20.10 -18.41
N SER A 49 3.79 -20.06 -19.67
CA SER A 49 4.91 -19.20 -20.05
C SER A 49 4.54 -17.74 -19.92
N THR A 50 3.33 -17.37 -20.36
CA THR A 50 2.85 -16.00 -20.31
C THR A 50 2.63 -15.55 -18.87
N VAL A 51 1.97 -16.35 -18.04
CA VAL A 51 1.82 -16.08 -16.59
C VAL A 51 3.16 -15.87 -15.91
N CYS A 52 4.15 -16.72 -16.19
CA CYS A 52 5.47 -16.62 -15.57
C CYS A 52 6.22 -15.35 -16.00
N SER A 53 6.11 -14.95 -17.27
CA SER A 53 6.69 -13.69 -17.76
C SER A 53 5.97 -12.48 -17.15
N THR A 54 4.64 -12.51 -17.07
CA THR A 54 3.83 -11.46 -16.45
C THR A 54 4.16 -11.29 -14.97
N ALA A 55 4.32 -12.41 -14.24
CA ALA A 55 4.74 -12.39 -12.84
C ALA A 55 6.12 -11.75 -12.68
N LYS A 56 7.09 -12.13 -13.52
CA LYS A 56 8.44 -11.55 -13.51
C LYS A 56 8.42 -10.04 -13.75
N ASN A 57 7.77 -9.61 -14.84
CA ASN A 57 7.68 -8.20 -15.20
C ASN A 57 6.99 -7.37 -14.11
N THR A 58 5.92 -7.92 -13.51
CA THR A 58 5.22 -7.30 -12.38
C THR A 58 6.13 -7.11 -11.18
N VAL A 59 6.88 -8.16 -10.79
CA VAL A 59 7.81 -8.08 -9.65
C VAL A 59 8.94 -7.09 -9.90
N GLU A 60 9.53 -7.09 -11.10
CA GLU A 60 10.56 -6.12 -11.48
C GLU A 60 10.01 -4.68 -11.43
N GLY A 61 8.79 -4.45 -11.93
CA GLY A 61 8.09 -3.17 -11.85
C GLY A 61 7.85 -2.71 -10.42
N ILE A 62 7.29 -3.57 -9.57
CA ILE A 62 7.05 -3.28 -8.14
C ILE A 62 8.35 -2.92 -7.43
N LYS A 63 9.42 -3.72 -7.60
CA LYS A 63 10.72 -3.46 -6.97
C LYS A 63 11.32 -2.14 -7.45
N SER A 64 11.25 -1.87 -8.74
CA SER A 64 11.72 -0.61 -9.33
C SER A 64 10.99 0.59 -8.71
N GLU A 65 9.66 0.58 -8.72
CA GLU A 65 8.85 1.68 -8.19
C GLU A 65 9.07 1.91 -6.69
N LEU A 66 9.11 0.85 -5.87
CA LEU A 66 9.30 0.97 -4.43
C LEU A 66 10.75 1.32 -4.03
N SER A 67 11.75 0.96 -4.85
CA SER A 67 13.14 1.34 -4.60
C SER A 67 13.40 2.83 -4.81
N SER A 68 12.59 3.48 -5.64
CA SER A 68 12.74 4.90 -6.01
C SER A 68 12.12 5.87 -5.01
N ARG A 69 11.31 5.36 -4.10
CA ARG A 69 10.46 6.15 -3.22
C ARG A 69 11.13 6.36 -1.86
N VAL A 70 11.01 7.60 -1.36
CA VAL A 70 11.67 8.09 -0.15
C VAL A 70 10.59 8.68 0.75
N GLY A 71 10.57 8.32 2.02
CA GLY A 71 9.54 8.80 2.94
C GLY A 71 9.43 8.05 4.26
N CYS A 72 10.08 6.88 4.37
CA CYS A 72 10.09 6.07 5.58
C CYS A 72 11.52 5.72 6.01
N PRO A 73 12.19 6.59 6.80
CA PRO A 73 13.60 6.42 7.20
C PRO A 73 13.89 5.16 8.03
N SER A 74 12.85 4.41 8.43
CA SER A 74 12.95 3.23 9.30
C SER A 74 12.06 2.07 8.81
N GLY A 75 12.03 1.80 7.50
CA GLY A 75 11.62 0.47 7.04
C GLY A 75 10.34 0.32 6.21
N GLY A 76 9.94 1.34 5.44
CA GLY A 76 8.65 1.26 4.73
C GLY A 76 8.63 0.35 3.51
N GLU A 77 9.57 0.57 2.57
CA GLU A 77 9.40 0.15 1.18
C GLU A 77 10.45 -0.91 0.79
N ALA A 78 11.73 -0.57 0.87
CA ALA A 78 12.81 -1.51 0.63
C ALA A 78 12.85 -2.64 1.68
N GLN A 79 12.50 -2.35 2.94
CA GLN A 79 12.50 -3.38 3.99
C GLN A 79 11.38 -4.41 3.80
N ILE A 80 10.20 -4.01 3.32
CA ILE A 80 9.10 -4.96 3.08
C ILE A 80 9.38 -5.82 1.85
N VAL A 81 9.94 -5.23 0.78
CA VAL A 81 10.46 -5.98 -0.38
C VAL A 81 11.52 -6.99 0.07
N ASN A 82 12.49 -6.56 0.87
CA ASN A 82 13.55 -7.43 1.39
C ASN A 82 13.02 -8.53 2.32
N GLU A 83 11.97 -8.26 3.10
CA GLU A 83 11.37 -9.25 4.01
C GLU A 83 10.57 -10.31 3.24
N ILE A 84 9.79 -9.91 2.23
CA ILE A 84 9.11 -10.83 1.31
C ILE A 84 10.16 -11.68 0.58
N ASP A 85 11.20 -11.04 0.03
CA ASP A 85 12.31 -11.73 -0.63
C ASP A 85 12.99 -12.73 0.30
N ARG A 86 13.25 -12.35 1.55
CA ARG A 86 13.87 -13.21 2.56
C ARG A 86 13.01 -14.43 2.86
N GLN A 87 11.70 -14.25 3.08
CA GLN A 87 10.78 -15.35 3.38
C GLN A 87 10.68 -16.32 2.19
N LEU A 88 10.44 -15.79 0.98
CA LEU A 88 10.34 -16.62 -0.23
C LEU A 88 11.65 -17.35 -0.54
N THR A 89 12.80 -16.68 -0.40
CA THR A 89 14.12 -17.31 -0.63
C THR A 89 14.39 -18.41 0.38
N ASN A 90 14.04 -18.23 1.66
CA ASN A 90 14.25 -19.25 2.69
C ASN A 90 13.32 -20.46 2.49
N ILE A 91 12.13 -20.25 1.93
CA ILE A 91 11.20 -21.34 1.60
C ILE A 91 11.65 -22.05 0.31
N ALA A 92 12.09 -21.29 -0.71
CA ALA A 92 12.61 -21.82 -1.97
C ALA A 92 13.91 -22.62 -1.80
N LYS A 93 14.77 -22.25 -0.85
CA LYS A 93 15.99 -22.99 -0.45
C LYS A 93 15.73 -24.42 0.01
N MET A 94 14.48 -24.82 0.26
CA MET A 94 14.12 -26.20 0.58
C MET A 94 13.60 -27.03 -0.61
N LYS A 95 13.28 -26.45 -1.78
CA LYS A 95 12.61 -27.26 -2.83
C LYS A 95 12.84 -26.99 -4.32
N ILE A 96 13.44 -25.89 -4.79
CA ILE A 96 13.39 -25.60 -6.24
C ILE A 96 14.77 -25.18 -6.81
N ASN A 97 15.17 -25.83 -7.91
CA ASN A 97 16.24 -25.35 -8.79
C ASN A 97 15.89 -23.93 -9.23
N TYR A 98 16.76 -22.97 -8.96
CA TYR A 98 16.59 -21.52 -9.17
C TYR A 98 16.29 -21.09 -10.64
N GLU A 99 16.10 -22.05 -11.55
CA GLU A 99 15.78 -21.84 -12.97
C GLU A 99 14.27 -21.71 -13.26
N ASP A 100 13.39 -22.04 -12.30
CA ASP A 100 11.95 -21.71 -12.37
C ASP A 100 11.65 -20.52 -11.45
N GLU A 101 11.95 -19.29 -11.89
CA GLU A 101 11.67 -18.03 -11.15
C GLU A 101 10.15 -17.78 -10.94
N CYS A 102 9.30 -18.53 -11.65
CA CYS A 102 7.86 -18.33 -11.69
C CYS A 102 7.13 -18.52 -10.35
N PRO A 103 7.28 -19.65 -9.63
CA PRO A 103 6.72 -19.81 -8.28
C PRO A 103 7.13 -18.68 -7.32
N TYR A 104 8.40 -18.26 -7.38
CA TYR A 104 8.89 -17.14 -6.59
C TYR A 104 8.18 -15.83 -6.98
N ASN A 105 8.11 -15.50 -8.27
CA ASN A 105 7.51 -14.25 -8.74
C ASN A 105 6.00 -14.18 -8.45
N LEU A 106 5.28 -15.30 -8.62
CA LEU A 106 3.87 -15.39 -8.24
C LEU A 106 3.69 -15.24 -6.73
N GLY A 107 4.53 -15.91 -5.91
CA GLY A 107 4.52 -15.75 -4.47
C GLY A 107 4.77 -14.31 -4.02
N PHE A 108 5.72 -13.62 -4.66
CA PHE A 108 6.03 -12.23 -4.37
C PHE A 108 4.87 -11.30 -4.73
N ALA A 109 4.36 -11.40 -5.97
CA ALA A 109 3.24 -10.57 -6.43
C ALA A 109 2.01 -10.74 -5.53
N ARG A 110 1.70 -11.98 -5.15
CA ARG A 110 0.61 -12.29 -4.22
C ARG A 110 0.81 -11.64 -2.85
N ALA A 111 2.01 -11.78 -2.27
CA ALA A 111 2.33 -11.17 -0.97
C ALA A 111 2.16 -9.64 -1.00
N MET A 112 2.51 -9.00 -2.11
CA MET A 112 2.32 -7.56 -2.29
C MET A 112 0.84 -7.16 -2.40
N PHE A 113 0.00 -7.96 -3.05
CA PHE A 113 -1.45 -7.74 -3.04
C PHE A 113 -2.07 -7.95 -1.66
N ASP A 114 -1.65 -8.97 -0.91
CA ASP A 114 -2.09 -9.19 0.47
C ASP A 114 -1.71 -7.99 1.37
N LEU A 115 -0.51 -7.44 1.20
CA LEU A 115 -0.07 -6.23 1.89
C LEU A 115 -0.90 -5.01 1.52
N ALA A 116 -1.19 -4.82 0.22
CA ALA A 116 -2.01 -3.70 -0.26
C ALA A 116 -3.45 -3.80 0.26
N ALA A 117 -4.02 -5.00 0.31
CA ALA A 117 -5.34 -5.26 0.91
C ALA A 117 -5.35 -4.93 2.40
N ALA A 118 -4.32 -5.33 3.15
CA ALA A 118 -4.18 -5.00 4.57
C ALA A 118 -4.05 -3.49 4.80
N ALA A 119 -3.29 -2.79 3.96
CA ALA A 119 -3.15 -1.33 3.99
C ALA A 119 -4.47 -0.61 3.67
N ALA A 120 -5.17 -1.02 2.62
CA ALA A 120 -6.48 -0.47 2.24
C ALA A 120 -7.54 -0.72 3.34
N GLY A 121 -7.56 -1.92 3.91
CA GLY A 121 -8.43 -2.25 5.05
C GLY A 121 -8.13 -1.45 6.32
N HIS A 122 -6.87 -1.02 6.49
CA HIS A 122 -6.46 -0.16 7.59
C HIS A 122 -6.80 1.32 7.34
N ALA A 123 -6.78 1.77 6.09
CA ALA A 123 -7.07 3.14 5.70
C ALA A 123 -8.47 3.59 6.12
N GLY A 124 -9.48 2.70 6.08
CA GLY A 124 -10.78 2.97 6.69
C GLY A 124 -11.93 2.12 6.18
N ASN A 125 -13.13 2.40 6.70
CA ASN A 125 -14.36 1.69 6.36
C ASN A 125 -15.20 2.38 5.26
N GLY A 126 -14.65 3.40 4.58
CA GLY A 126 -15.32 4.05 3.45
C GLY A 126 -15.49 3.07 2.28
N THR A 127 -16.58 3.23 1.51
CA THR A 127 -16.91 2.35 0.38
C THR A 127 -15.78 2.23 -0.63
N GLU A 128 -15.11 3.34 -0.98
CA GLU A 128 -13.99 3.34 -1.94
C GLU A 128 -12.81 2.50 -1.46
N TRP A 129 -12.44 2.63 -0.18
CA TRP A 129 -11.37 1.82 0.43
C TRP A 129 -11.73 0.33 0.51
N GLN A 130 -13.00 0.01 0.78
CA GLN A 130 -13.48 -1.38 0.77
C GLN A 130 -13.51 -1.98 -0.64
N THR A 131 -13.90 -1.19 -1.66
CA THR A 131 -13.82 -1.63 -3.06
C THR A 131 -12.39 -1.93 -3.45
N MET A 132 -11.45 -1.01 -3.18
CA MET A 132 -10.04 -1.20 -3.53
C MET A 132 -9.42 -2.38 -2.79
N LYS A 133 -9.71 -2.53 -1.48
CA LYS A 133 -9.33 -3.72 -0.71
C LYS A 133 -9.82 -5.00 -1.40
N GLY A 134 -11.10 -5.03 -1.80
CA GLY A 134 -11.69 -6.18 -2.49
C GLY A 134 -11.00 -6.50 -3.81
N GLN A 135 -10.58 -5.49 -4.58
CA GLN A 135 -9.82 -5.70 -5.82
C GLN A 135 -8.44 -6.33 -5.54
N PHE A 136 -7.72 -5.86 -4.51
CA PHE A 136 -6.44 -6.47 -4.13
C PHE A 136 -6.59 -7.91 -3.62
N GLU A 137 -7.63 -8.19 -2.83
CA GLU A 137 -7.93 -9.56 -2.37
C GLU A 137 -8.28 -10.49 -3.55
N GLN A 138 -9.00 -9.97 -4.56
CA GLN A 138 -9.30 -10.72 -5.79
C GLN A 138 -8.04 -11.07 -6.58
N GLU A 139 -7.11 -10.14 -6.76
CA GLU A 139 -5.83 -10.42 -7.44
C GLU A 139 -4.99 -11.46 -6.68
N SER A 140 -4.90 -11.35 -5.34
CA SER A 140 -4.22 -12.35 -4.52
C SER A 140 -4.82 -13.75 -4.69
N GLN A 141 -6.16 -13.84 -4.74
CA GLN A 141 -6.87 -15.10 -4.97
C GLN A 141 -6.68 -15.63 -6.39
N ALA A 142 -6.65 -14.75 -7.39
CA ALA A 142 -6.40 -15.12 -8.79
C ALA A 142 -5.01 -15.75 -8.96
N ILE A 143 -3.97 -15.13 -8.39
CA ILE A 143 -2.61 -15.68 -8.40
C ILE A 143 -2.56 -17.06 -7.74
N LYS A 144 -3.25 -17.23 -6.61
CA LYS A 144 -3.34 -18.53 -5.92
C LYS A 144 -4.04 -19.59 -6.78
N ALA A 145 -5.12 -19.24 -7.46
CA ALA A 145 -5.85 -20.13 -8.35
C ALA A 145 -5.00 -20.54 -9.57
N ILE A 146 -4.29 -19.58 -10.19
CA ILE A 146 -3.34 -19.84 -11.28
C ILE A 146 -2.25 -20.81 -10.83
N GLY A 147 -1.69 -20.63 -9.64
CA GLY A 147 -0.72 -21.56 -9.05
C GLY A 147 -1.27 -22.98 -8.95
N GLN A 148 -2.51 -23.13 -8.47
CA GLN A 148 -3.16 -24.44 -8.37
C GLN A 148 -3.42 -25.07 -9.74
N GLU A 149 -3.94 -24.31 -10.69
CA GLU A 149 -4.24 -24.76 -12.06
C GLU A 149 -2.98 -25.25 -12.79
N MET A 150 -1.88 -24.51 -12.64
CA MET A 150 -0.61 -24.79 -13.32
C MET A 150 0.34 -25.71 -12.55
N ASN A 151 -0.10 -26.22 -11.39
CA ASN A 151 0.73 -27.00 -10.47
C ASN A 151 2.05 -26.28 -10.09
N ILE A 152 1.95 -24.97 -9.81
CA ILE A 152 3.04 -24.11 -9.34
C ILE A 152 2.81 -23.79 -7.87
N GLU A 153 3.82 -24.06 -7.03
CA GLU A 153 3.77 -23.75 -5.60
C GLU A 153 3.85 -22.23 -5.37
N VAL A 154 2.71 -21.61 -5.08
CA VAL A 154 2.64 -20.20 -4.69
C VAL A 154 2.67 -20.11 -3.16
N THR A 155 3.87 -19.87 -2.63
CA THR A 155 4.13 -19.82 -1.20
C THR A 155 3.38 -18.67 -0.50
N ASP A 156 2.82 -18.96 0.68
CA ASP A 156 2.28 -17.95 1.59
C ASP A 156 3.41 -17.19 2.29
N VAL A 157 3.41 -15.85 2.17
CA VAL A 157 4.32 -14.99 2.92
C VAL A 157 3.58 -14.41 4.12
N HIS A 158 4.20 -14.46 5.30
CA HIS A 158 3.60 -13.87 6.48
C HIS A 158 3.99 -12.39 6.58
N ILE A 159 3.01 -11.52 6.39
CA ILE A 159 3.14 -10.09 6.60
C ILE A 159 2.41 -9.74 7.89
N GLY A 160 3.00 -8.84 8.69
CA GLY A 160 2.37 -8.36 9.91
C GLY A 160 1.03 -7.68 9.63
N HIS A 161 0.24 -7.43 10.66
CA HIS A 161 -0.97 -6.62 10.52
C HIS A 161 -0.68 -5.19 11.00
N PRO A 162 -1.29 -4.16 10.40
CA PRO A 162 -1.19 -2.81 10.90
C PRO A 162 -1.83 -2.73 12.29
N SER A 163 -1.11 -2.17 13.26
CA SER A 163 -1.64 -1.97 14.62
C SER A 163 -2.51 -0.71 14.67
N LYS A 164 -3.66 -0.79 15.37
CA LYS A 164 -4.61 0.32 15.48
C LYS A 164 -4.03 1.44 16.35
N GLY A 165 -3.84 2.64 15.78
CA GLY A 165 -3.83 3.88 16.54
C GLY A 165 -5.26 4.40 16.65
N PHE A 166 -5.83 4.44 17.87
CA PHE A 166 -7.24 4.79 18.14
C PHE A 166 -7.72 6.15 17.60
N SER A 167 -6.81 7.03 17.15
CA SER A 167 -7.09 8.40 16.70
C SER A 167 -6.61 8.73 15.28
N ALA A 168 -6.01 7.78 14.54
CA ALA A 168 -5.31 8.08 13.28
C ALA A 168 -6.21 8.13 12.02
N HIS A 169 -7.50 7.75 12.11
CA HIS A 169 -8.33 7.43 10.94
C HIS A 169 -9.48 8.38 10.64
N GLN A 170 -9.57 9.55 11.29
CA GLN A 170 -10.73 10.43 11.07
C GLN A 170 -10.73 11.10 9.69
N ASN A 171 -9.56 11.29 9.06
CA ASN A 171 -9.42 11.99 7.78
C ASN A 171 -8.40 11.29 6.86
N VAL A 172 -8.60 10.00 6.56
CA VAL A 172 -7.75 9.32 5.58
C VAL A 172 -8.15 9.80 4.17
N PRO A 173 -7.20 10.24 3.32
CA PRO A 173 -7.53 10.69 1.96
C PRO A 173 -8.26 9.59 1.17
N SER A 174 -9.01 9.99 0.14
CA SER A 174 -9.61 9.03 -0.79
C SER A 174 -8.51 8.18 -1.46
N PRO A 175 -8.84 6.96 -1.93
CA PRO A 175 -7.87 6.15 -2.65
C PRO A 175 -7.30 6.85 -3.88
N SER A 176 -8.12 7.61 -4.61
CA SER A 176 -7.68 8.41 -5.76
C SER A 176 -6.62 9.46 -5.39
N HIS A 177 -6.75 10.11 -4.23
CA HIS A 177 -5.75 11.05 -3.74
C HIS A 177 -4.46 10.34 -3.33
N VAL A 178 -4.57 9.19 -2.67
CA VAL A 178 -3.40 8.37 -2.29
C VAL A 178 -2.64 7.86 -3.51
N ILE A 179 -3.33 7.42 -4.56
CA ILE A 179 -2.72 6.97 -5.80
C ILE A 179 -1.97 8.12 -6.49
N ALA A 180 -2.58 9.31 -6.53
CA ALA A 180 -1.98 10.49 -7.17
C ALA A 180 -0.79 11.06 -6.36
N ASN A 181 -0.87 11.01 -5.03
CA ASN A 181 0.10 11.65 -4.13
C ASN A 181 0.52 10.72 -2.97
N PRO A 182 1.11 9.56 -3.26
CA PRO A 182 1.43 8.56 -2.24
C PRO A 182 2.48 9.08 -1.26
N GLY A 183 2.20 8.95 0.04
CA GLY A 183 3.09 9.39 1.11
C GLY A 183 2.95 10.86 1.48
N GLN A 184 2.12 11.63 0.77
CA GLN A 184 1.77 13.00 1.16
C GLN A 184 0.60 12.99 2.16
N GLN A 185 0.70 13.84 3.17
CA GLN A 185 -0.42 14.10 4.07
C GLN A 185 -1.43 14.98 3.32
N SER A 186 -2.73 14.67 3.41
CA SER A 186 -3.77 15.56 2.89
C SER A 186 -3.68 16.91 3.61
N SER A 187 -3.29 17.96 2.88
CA SER A 187 -3.60 19.31 3.30
C SER A 187 -5.11 19.47 3.16
N VAL A 188 -5.83 19.53 4.28
CA VAL A 188 -7.25 19.89 4.27
C VAL A 188 -7.34 21.29 3.68
N ASP A 189 -7.81 21.39 2.43
CA ASP A 189 -8.19 22.64 1.79
C ASP A 189 -9.53 23.05 2.41
N HIS A 190 -9.52 24.00 3.35
CA HIS A 190 -10.75 24.69 3.73
C HIS A 190 -11.12 25.61 2.57
N GLY A 191 -11.95 25.06 1.68
CA GLY A 191 -12.69 25.83 0.70
C GLY A 191 -13.33 27.03 1.38
N LYS A 192 -13.05 28.22 0.83
CA LYS A 192 -13.62 29.51 1.19
C LYS A 192 -15.11 29.37 1.46
N GLU A 193 -15.51 29.56 2.71
CA GLU A 193 -16.88 29.94 3.02
C GLU A 193 -17.03 31.40 2.62
N ASP A 194 -17.68 31.62 1.47
CA ASP A 194 -18.12 32.93 1.01
C ASP A 194 -18.99 33.57 2.11
N THR A 195 -18.38 34.44 2.90
CA THR A 195 -19.10 35.28 3.86
C THR A 195 -19.87 36.34 3.07
N PRO A 196 -21.20 36.41 3.13
CA PRO A 196 -21.90 37.55 2.54
C PRO A 196 -21.53 38.81 3.32
N LEU A 197 -21.17 39.87 2.59
CA LEU A 197 -20.97 41.22 3.10
C LEU A 197 -22.11 41.60 4.08
N SER A 198 -21.79 41.74 5.35
CA SER A 198 -22.57 42.60 6.25
C SER A 198 -22.08 44.02 6.02
N SER A 199 -22.82 44.77 5.20
CA SER A 199 -22.63 46.21 5.04
C SER A 199 -22.89 46.92 6.37
N ASP A 200 -21.95 47.78 6.71
CA ASP A 200 -21.96 48.87 7.68
C ASP A 200 -23.33 49.51 7.94
N PHE A 201 -23.61 49.80 9.21
CA PHE A 201 -24.20 51.08 9.62
C PHE A 201 -23.73 51.42 11.04
N ASP A 202 -22.82 52.39 11.10
CA ASP A 202 -22.46 53.17 12.29
C ASP A 202 -23.52 54.25 12.56
N PHE A 203 -24.06 54.28 13.79
CA PHE A 203 -24.19 55.41 14.75
C PHE A 203 -25.31 55.16 15.78
#